data_AF-A0AAE4V1K6-F1
#
_entry.id   AF-A0AAE4V1K6-F1
#
_cell.length_a   1.000
_cell.length_b   1.000
_cell.length_c   1.000
_cell.angle_alpha   90.00
_cell.angle_beta   90.00
_cell.angle_gamma   90.00
#
_symmetry.space_group_name_H-M   'P 1'
#
loop_
_entity.id
_entity.type
_entity.pdbx_description
1 polymer ?
#
loop_
_entity_poly.entity_id
_entity_poly.type
_entity_poly.pdbx_seq_one_letter_code
_entity_poly.pdbx_strand_id
1 'polypeptide(L)'
;MIRQFFAAASIALAAAAVPLFGVGPFAAAAPGDTYISNPVTDPADQAFCDDQAALANNLSAKGDYARADGVASSANMSGCRIFTFQAS
;
A
#
# COMPACT_ATOMS: atom_id res chain seq x y z
N MET A 1 20.82 37.61 -25.33
CA MET A 1 19.84 36.71 -24.69
C MET A 1 20.11 35.31 -25.21
N ILE A 2 20.84 34.51 -24.45
CA ILE A 2 21.34 33.19 -24.87
C ILE A 2 20.63 32.12 -24.04
N ARG A 3 20.00 31.19 -24.76
CA ARG A 3 19.29 30.01 -24.26
C ARG A 3 20.24 29.11 -23.47
N GLN A 4 19.87 28.73 -22.26
CA GLN A 4 20.55 27.69 -21.51
C GLN A 4 19.66 26.46 -21.41
N PHE A 5 20.22 25.36 -21.89
CA PHE A 5 19.61 24.06 -22.10
C PHE A 5 19.61 23.23 -20.80
N PHE A 6 18.56 22.43 -20.66
CA PHE A 6 18.44 21.17 -19.91
C PHE A 6 19.63 20.77 -19.03
N ALA A 7 19.44 20.80 -17.71
CA ALA A 7 20.18 19.95 -16.79
C ALA A 7 19.20 18.92 -16.22
N ALA A 8 19.21 17.73 -16.82
CA ALA A 8 18.63 16.53 -16.24
C ALA A 8 19.32 16.27 -14.90
N ALA A 9 18.62 16.53 -13.81
CA ALA A 9 19.08 16.14 -12.48
C ALA A 9 18.83 14.64 -12.32
N SER A 10 19.88 13.87 -12.56
CA SER A 10 19.97 12.43 -12.31
C SER A 10 19.48 12.12 -10.89
N ILE A 11 18.35 11.45 -10.75
CA ILE A 11 17.90 10.91 -9.47
C ILE A 11 18.86 9.76 -9.15
N ALA A 12 19.84 10.03 -8.29
CA ALA A 12 20.68 9.00 -7.70
C ALA A 12 19.76 8.11 -6.84
N LEU A 13 19.43 6.93 -7.37
CA LEU A 13 18.75 5.89 -6.61
C LEU A 13 19.75 5.36 -5.57
N ALA A 14 19.75 5.96 -4.39
CA ALA A 14 20.42 5.41 -3.23
C ALA A 14 19.74 4.08 -2.90
N ALA A 15 20.30 2.99 -3.43
CA ALA A 15 20.02 1.65 -2.95
C ALA A 15 20.58 1.56 -1.53
N ALA A 16 19.81 2.07 -0.56
CA ALA A 16 20.03 1.80 0.84
C ALA A 16 19.79 0.30 1.03
N ALA A 17 20.89 -0.45 1.04
CA ALA A 17 20.93 -1.81 1.55
C ALA A 17 20.57 -1.76 3.04
N VAL A 18 19.27 -1.81 3.33
CA VAL A 18 18.78 -1.96 4.68
C VAL A 18 19.13 -3.38 5.14
N PRO A 19 19.75 -3.54 6.32
CA PRO A 19 20.05 -4.86 6.86
C PRO A 19 18.76 -5.67 6.99
N LEU A 20 18.81 -6.89 6.44
CA LEU A 20 17.81 -7.95 6.57
C LEU A 20 17.69 -8.38 8.04
N PHE A 21 17.11 -7.52 8.87
CA PHE A 21 16.59 -7.93 10.16
C PHE A 21 15.36 -8.78 9.89
N GLY A 22 15.44 -10.05 10.31
CA GLY A 22 14.47 -11.11 10.10
C GLY A 22 13.04 -10.60 10.06
N VAL A 23 12.55 -10.47 8.84
CA VAL A 23 11.13 -10.31 8.59
C VAL A 23 10.53 -11.68 8.88
N GLY A 24 9.94 -11.84 10.07
CA GLY A 24 8.91 -12.86 10.25
C GLY A 24 7.95 -12.75 9.07
N PRO A 25 7.35 -13.86 8.59
CA PRO A 25 6.54 -13.83 7.38
C PRO A 25 5.55 -12.68 7.50
N PHE A 26 5.79 -11.60 6.77
CA PHE A 26 4.73 -10.67 6.44
C PHE A 26 3.70 -11.59 5.82
N ALA A 27 2.49 -11.60 6.38
CA ALA A 27 1.41 -12.41 5.84
C ALA A 27 1.18 -11.90 4.41
N ALA A 28 1.88 -12.51 3.46
CA ALA A 28 1.81 -12.12 2.08
C ALA A 28 0.37 -12.41 1.68
N ALA A 29 -0.29 -11.38 1.17
CA ALA A 29 -1.65 -11.50 0.74
C ALA A 29 -1.78 -12.72 -0.19
N ALA A 30 -2.63 -13.66 0.20
CA ALA A 30 -2.82 -14.93 -0.47
C ALA A 30 -4.02 -14.84 -1.42
N PRO A 31 -4.11 -15.75 -2.41
CA PRO A 31 -5.31 -15.87 -3.24
C PRO A 31 -6.57 -15.99 -2.38
N GLY A 32 -7.50 -15.05 -2.56
CA GLY A 32 -8.78 -15.02 -1.85
C GLY A 32 -8.80 -14.17 -0.57
N ASP A 33 -7.67 -13.53 -0.21
CA ASP A 33 -7.64 -12.61 0.93
C ASP A 33 -8.61 -11.46 0.74
N THR A 34 -9.34 -11.14 1.82
CA THR A 34 -10.35 -10.09 1.87
C THR A 34 -9.90 -8.98 2.82
N TYR A 35 -10.02 -7.74 2.35
CA TYR A 35 -9.68 -6.53 3.09
C TYR A 35 -10.95 -5.83 3.56
N ILE A 36 -11.03 -5.50 4.85
CA ILE A 36 -12.20 -4.86 5.45
C ILE A 36 -11.75 -3.62 6.24
N SER A 37 -12.32 -2.47 5.91
CA SER A 37 -12.19 -1.24 6.70
C SER A 37 -13.04 -1.31 7.96
N ASN A 38 -12.49 -0.85 9.07
CA ASN A 38 -13.22 -0.66 10.32
C ASN A 38 -13.55 0.82 10.52
N PRO A 39 -14.49 1.14 11.43
CA PRO A 39 -14.78 2.52 11.78
C PRO A 39 -13.54 3.30 12.18
N VAL A 40 -13.33 4.46 11.56
CA VAL A 40 -12.28 5.41 11.91
C VAL A 40 -12.75 6.38 13.00
N THR A 41 -11.79 7.04 13.65
CA THR A 41 -12.08 8.02 14.71
C THR A 41 -12.77 9.27 14.15
N ASP A 42 -12.34 9.72 12.96
CA ASP A 42 -12.97 10.83 12.24
C ASP A 42 -13.91 10.28 11.16
N PRO A 43 -15.23 10.51 11.24
CA PRO A 43 -16.19 10.04 10.25
C PRO A 43 -15.92 10.56 8.82
N ALA A 44 -15.24 11.70 8.66
CA ALA A 44 -14.91 12.26 7.35
C ALA A 44 -13.95 11.38 6.55
N ASP A 45 -13.09 10.61 7.23
CA ASP A 45 -12.10 9.74 6.61
C ASP A 45 -12.66 8.35 6.26
N GLN A 46 -13.89 8.04 6.72
CA GLN A 46 -14.46 6.69 6.57
C GLN A 46 -14.59 6.28 5.10
N ALA A 47 -15.15 7.15 4.27
CA ALA A 47 -15.34 6.86 2.85
C ALA A 47 -13.99 6.59 2.14
N PHE A 48 -12.95 7.35 2.49
CA PHE A 48 -11.62 7.12 1.96
C PHE A 48 -11.08 5.74 2.37
N CYS A 49 -11.21 5.36 3.64
CA CYS A 49 -10.74 4.07 4.12
C CYS A 49 -11.52 2.88 3.52
N ASP A 50 -12.83 3.06 3.29
CA ASP A 50 -13.68 2.09 2.61
C ASP A 50 -13.24 1.91 1.14
N ASP A 51 -12.95 3.00 0.44
CA ASP A 51 -12.44 2.99 -0.93
C ASP A 51 -11.08 2.29 -1.03
N GLN A 52 -10.18 2.51 -0.06
CA GLN A 52 -8.88 1.82 -0.02
C GLN A 52 -9.04 0.31 0.21
N ALA A 53 -9.96 -0.12 1.08
CA ALA A 53 -10.25 -1.53 1.29
C ALA A 53 -10.86 -2.17 0.02
N ALA A 54 -11.77 -1.47 -0.66
CA ALA A 54 -12.34 -1.92 -1.93
C ALA A 54 -11.29 -2.03 -3.04
N LEU A 55 -10.36 -1.07 -3.12
CA LEU A 55 -9.23 -1.11 -4.05
C LEU A 55 -8.31 -2.31 -3.79
N ALA A 56 -7.95 -2.56 -2.52
CA ALA A 56 -7.13 -3.70 -2.14
C ALA A 56 -7.82 -5.04 -2.52
N ASN A 57 -9.13 -5.16 -2.27
CA ASN A 57 -9.91 -6.32 -2.71
C ASN A 57 -9.92 -6.50 -4.24
N ASN A 58 -10.06 -5.41 -5.01
CA ASN A 58 -10.04 -5.48 -6.47
C ASN A 58 -8.67 -5.95 -7.00
N LEU A 59 -7.58 -5.49 -6.37
CA LEU A 59 -6.22 -5.92 -6.69
C LEU A 59 -5.98 -7.39 -6.32
N SER A 60 -6.45 -7.81 -5.14
CA SER A 60 -6.41 -9.21 -4.70
C SER A 60 -7.16 -10.13 -5.66
N ALA A 61 -8.38 -9.74 -6.08
CA ALA A 61 -9.19 -10.49 -7.04
C ALA A 61 -8.52 -10.63 -8.43
N LYS A 62 -7.61 -9.72 -8.78
CA LYS A 62 -6.81 -9.75 -10.02
C LYS A 62 -5.51 -10.55 -9.88
N GLY A 63 -5.19 -11.05 -8.69
CA GLY A 63 -3.93 -11.74 -8.40
C GLY A 63 -2.76 -10.80 -8.07
N ASP A 64 -3.02 -9.50 -7.94
CA ASP A 64 -2.01 -8.45 -7.72
C ASP A 64 -1.77 -8.24 -6.20
N TYR A 65 -1.47 -9.33 -5.49
CA TYR A 65 -1.48 -9.39 -4.03
C TYR A 65 -0.49 -8.44 -3.34
N ALA A 66 0.71 -8.28 -3.90
CA ALA A 66 1.71 -7.35 -3.37
C ALA A 66 1.24 -5.89 -3.41
N ARG A 67 0.45 -5.53 -4.44
CA ARG A 67 -0.16 -4.20 -4.53
C ARG A 67 -1.35 -4.06 -3.59
N ALA A 68 -2.17 -5.10 -3.44
CA ALA A 68 -3.27 -5.11 -2.49
C ALA A 68 -2.76 -4.84 -1.06
N ASP A 69 -1.71 -5.55 -0.65
CA ASP A 69 -1.07 -5.35 0.66
C ASP A 69 -0.43 -3.97 0.81
N GLY A 70 0.21 -3.46 -0.26
CA GLY A 70 0.76 -2.10 -0.28
C GLY A 70 -0.31 -1.01 -0.12
N VAL A 71 -1.47 -1.16 -0.77
CA VAL A 71 -2.61 -0.24 -0.62
C VAL A 71 -3.13 -0.26 0.81
N ALA A 72 -3.41 -1.44 1.37
CA ALA A 72 -3.91 -1.56 2.73
C ALA A 72 -2.90 -1.01 3.76
N SER A 73 -1.61 -1.32 3.61
CA SER A 73 -0.55 -0.84 4.49
C SER A 73 -0.36 0.67 4.42
N SER A 74 -0.39 1.25 3.22
CA SER A 74 -0.26 2.71 3.04
C SER A 74 -1.47 3.47 3.61
N ALA A 75 -2.69 2.96 3.38
CA ALA A 75 -3.89 3.51 3.98
C ALA A 75 -3.86 3.44 5.52
N ASN A 76 -3.39 2.32 6.08
CA ASN A 76 -3.23 2.16 7.53
C ASN A 76 -2.20 3.15 8.11
N MET A 77 -1.10 3.43 7.40
CA MET A 77 -0.14 4.48 7.80
C MET A 77 -0.73 5.88 7.75
N SER A 78 -1.75 6.11 6.91
CA SER A 78 -2.47 7.38 6.81
C SER A 78 -3.62 7.52 7.82
N GLY A 79 -3.86 6.52 8.67
CA GLY A 79 -4.88 6.58 9.73
C GLY A 79 -6.09 5.66 9.53
N CYS A 80 -6.16 4.92 8.43
CA CYS A 80 -7.18 3.89 8.26
C CYS A 80 -6.95 2.69 9.19
N ARG A 81 -8.00 1.87 9.34
CA ARG A 81 -7.94 0.57 10.03
C ARG A 81 -8.49 -0.51 9.12
N ILE A 82 -7.64 -1.01 8.22
CA ILE A 82 -7.95 -2.06 7.26
C ILE A 82 -7.35 -3.37 7.75
N PHE A 83 -8.20 -4.38 7.89
CA PHE A 83 -7.84 -5.73 8.31
C PHE A 83 -7.87 -6.69 7.11
N THR A 84 -6.90 -7.60 7.07
CA THR A 84 -6.82 -8.66 6.06
C THR A 84 -7.26 -9.99 6.66
N PHE A 85 -8.20 -10.65 6.01
CA PHE A 85 -8.70 -11.98 6.37
C PHE A 85 -8.30 -12.98 5.29
N GLN A 86 -7.60 -14.03 5.68
CA GLN A 86 -7.14 -15.05 4.74
C GLN A 86 -8.31 -15.90 4.23
N ALA A 87 -8.32 -16.21 2.94
CA ALA A 87 -9.24 -17.20 2.41
C ALA A 87 -8.91 -18.59 2.98
N SER A 88 -9.95 -19.30 3.40
CA SER A 88 -9.88 -20.67 3.95
C SER A 88 -9.77 -21.72 2.85
#